data_AF-A0A4U2MD99-F1
#
_entry.id   AF-A0A4U2MD99-F1
#
_cell.length_a   1.000
_cell.length_b   1.000
_cell.length_c   1.000
_cell.angle_alpha   90.00
_cell.angle_beta   90.00
_cell.angle_gamma   90.00
#
_symmetry.space_group_name_H-M   'P 1'
#
loop_
_entity.id
_entity.type
_entity.pdbx_description
1 polymer ?
#
loop_
_entity_poly.entity_id
_entity_poly.type
_entity_poly.pdbx_seq_one_letter_code
_entity_poly.pdbx_strand_id
1 'polypeptide(L)'
;LLVITCINDNKLGQFIFPKEILLKEKILKTQSQKGKMAMRIYPLWDTPVSNQAKKSQMWQLQYFVDLSDHNNLPIDKLLHLYS
;
A
#
# COMPACT_ATOMS: atom_id res chain seq x y z
N LEU A 1 -6.43 10.54 -0.65
CA LEU A 1 -5.84 9.22 -0.94
C LEU A 1 -4.36 9.40 -1.26
N LEU A 2 -3.53 8.41 -0.93
CA LEU A 2 -2.17 8.28 -1.48
C LEU A 2 -2.14 7.02 -2.33
N VAL A 3 -1.80 7.17 -3.61
CA VAL A 3 -1.72 6.07 -4.57
C VAL A 3 -0.26 5.85 -4.94
N ILE A 4 0.21 4.60 -4.86
CA ILE A 4 1.59 4.22 -5.19
C ILE A 4 1.53 3.06 -6.16
N THR A 5 2.04 3.26 -7.37
CA THR A 5 2.16 2.19 -8.37
C THR A 5 3.53 1.52 -8.24
N CYS A 6 3.53 0.19 -8.22
CA CYS A 6 4.72 -0.64 -8.17
C CYS A 6 4.83 -1.42 -9.48
N ILE A 7 5.99 -1.30 -10.14
CA ILE A 7 6.28 -1.94 -11.42
C ILE A 7 7.60 -2.69 -11.26
N ASN A 8 7.62 -3.97 -11.59
CA ASN A 8 8.83 -4.79 -11.58
C ASN A 8 8.71 -5.92 -12.62
N ASP A 9 9.40 -5.77 -13.75
CA ASP A 9 9.27 -6.66 -14.92
C ASP A 9 7.80 -6.85 -15.33
N ASN A 10 7.30 -8.08 -15.26
CA ASN A 10 5.92 -8.46 -15.57
C ASN A 10 4.95 -8.27 -14.38
N LYS A 11 5.42 -7.67 -13.28
CA LYS A 11 4.60 -7.41 -12.09
C LYS A 11 4.14 -5.96 -12.09
N LEU A 12 2.83 -5.78 -11.98
CA LEU A 12 2.18 -4.49 -11.87
C LEU A 12 1.21 -4.52 -10.71
N GLY A 13 1.22 -3.49 -9.89
CA GLY A 13 0.28 -3.40 -8.79
C GLY A 13 0.23 -2.01 -8.21
N GLN A 14 -0.78 -1.78 -7.41
CA GLN A 14 -1.07 -0.46 -6.89
C GLN A 14 -1.51 -0.52 -5.44
N PHE A 15 -0.90 0.33 -4.63
CA PHE A 15 -1.40 0.61 -3.28
C PHE A 15 -2.29 1.84 -3.33
N ILE A 16 -3.45 1.75 -2.69
CA ILE A 16 -4.40 2.86 -2.55
C ILE A 16 -4.69 3.05 -1.06
N PHE A 17 -4.04 4.03 -0.45
CA PHE A 17 -4.16 4.28 1.00
C PHE A 17 -5.15 5.42 1.29
N PRO A 18 -6.24 5.14 2.03
CA PRO A 18 -7.09 6.16 2.65
C PRO A 18 -6.30 7.04 3.63
N LYS A 19 -6.72 8.30 3.77
CA LYS A 19 -6.02 9.28 4.63
C LYS A 19 -6.04 8.83 6.09
N GLU A 20 -7.13 8.20 6.50
CA GLU A 20 -7.42 7.66 7.82
C GLU A 20 -6.39 6.58 8.19
N ILE A 21 -6.03 5.74 7.23
CA ILE A 21 -5.04 4.69 7.41
C ILE A 21 -3.63 5.27 7.50
N LEU A 22 -3.30 6.26 6.67
CA LEU A 22 -2.01 6.96 6.77
C LEU A 22 -1.87 7.72 8.10
N LEU A 23 -2.97 8.21 8.69
CA LEU A 23 -2.99 8.78 10.03
C LEU A 23 -2.78 7.69 11.10
N LYS A 24 -3.52 6.58 11.01
CA LYS A 24 -3.42 5.43 11.93
C LYS A 24 -2.00 4.85 11.96
N GLU A 25 -1.38 4.70 10.80
CA GLU A 25 -0.01 4.19 10.62
C GLU A 25 1.06 5.27 10.83
N LYS A 26 0.67 6.45 11.33
CA LYS A 26 1.56 7.51 11.79
C LYS A 26 2.45 8.05 10.66
N ILE A 27 1.96 7.98 9.42
CA ILE A 27 2.62 8.52 8.22
C ILE A 27 2.33 10.02 8.12
N LEU A 28 1.07 10.42 8.26
CA LEU A 28 0.68 11.83 8.19
C LEU A 28 0.93 12.54 9.54
N LYS A 29 1.27 13.83 9.47
CA LYS A 29 1.40 14.69 10.64
C LYS A 29 0.03 14.97 11.25
N THR A 30 -0.03 15.00 12.58
CA THR A 30 -1.15 15.55 13.35
C THR A 30 -0.65 16.68 14.26
N GLN A 31 -1.54 17.34 15.01
CA GLN A 31 -1.11 18.32 16.02
C GLN A 31 -0.22 17.70 17.11
N SER A 32 -0.50 16.46 17.50
CA SER A 32 0.22 15.76 18.58
C SER A 32 1.36 14.87 18.08
N GLN A 33 1.52 14.69 16.77
CA GLN A 33 2.47 13.73 16.22
C GLN A 33 3.16 14.21 14.94
N LYS A 34 4.49 14.06 14.91
CA LYS A 34 5.29 14.24 13.69
C LYS A 34 5.00 13.10 12.70
N GLY A 35 4.67 13.46 11.46
CA GLY A 35 4.55 12.51 10.36
C GLY A 35 5.90 11.99 9.87
N LYS A 36 5.87 11.07 8.91
CA LYS A 36 7.05 10.55 8.20
C LYS A 36 7.17 11.25 6.85
N MET A 37 8.40 11.57 6.48
CA MET A 37 8.72 12.12 5.16
C MET A 37 8.96 11.04 4.11
N ALA A 38 9.29 9.82 4.56
CA ALA A 38 9.52 8.67 3.70
C ALA A 38 8.97 7.41 4.37
N MET A 39 8.51 6.47 3.53
CA MET A 39 8.17 5.11 3.95
C MET A 39 8.58 4.13 2.86
N ARG A 40 8.88 2.90 3.27
CA ARG A 40 9.05 1.77 2.35
C ARG A 40 7.70 1.09 2.15
N ILE A 41 7.45 0.65 0.93
CA ILE A 41 6.27 -0.11 0.54
C ILE A 41 6.74 -1.50 0.11
N TYR A 42 5.95 -2.52 0.45
CA TYR A 42 6.26 -3.92 0.19
C TYR A 42 5.11 -4.56 -0.60
N PRO A 43 5.18 -4.59 -1.95
CA PRO A 43 4.25 -5.34 -2.81
C PRO A 43 4.11 -6.81 -2.42
N LEU A 44 3.09 -7.48 -2.96
CA LEU A 44 2.82 -8.90 -2.68
C LEU A 44 4.02 -9.81 -3.01
N TRP A 45 4.81 -9.43 -4.02
CA TRP A 45 5.97 -10.18 -4.49
C TRP A 45 7.27 -9.88 -3.75
N ASP A 46 7.27 -8.94 -2.81
CA ASP A 46 8.43 -8.68 -1.97
C ASP A 46 8.40 -9.60 -0.74
N THR A 47 9.56 -10.11 -0.33
CA THR A 47 9.69 -10.95 0.86
C THR A 47 10.56 -10.27 1.91
N PRO A 48 9.97 -9.40 2.77
CA PRO A 48 10.74 -8.69 3.79
C PRO A 48 11.28 -9.65 4.87
N VAL A 49 12.54 -9.45 5.27
CA VAL A 49 13.21 -10.31 6.25
C VAL A 49 12.97 -9.85 7.69
N SER A 50 13.01 -8.53 7.95
CA SER A 50 12.90 -7.98 9.31
C SER A 50 11.46 -8.00 9.84
N ASN A 51 11.30 -8.20 11.14
CA ASN A 51 9.98 -8.23 11.79
C ASN A 51 9.21 -6.91 11.60
N GLN A 52 9.91 -5.77 11.56
CA GLN A 52 9.28 -4.47 11.30
C GLN A 52 8.76 -4.35 9.86
N ALA A 53 9.53 -4.83 8.88
CA ALA A 53 9.13 -4.80 7.48
C ALA A 53 7.96 -5.77 7.22
N LYS A 54 7.96 -6.97 7.82
CA LYS A 54 6.83 -7.91 7.76
C LYS A 54 5.55 -7.32 8.33
N LYS A 55 5.62 -6.66 9.49
CA LYS A 55 4.47 -5.95 10.08
C LYS A 55 3.97 -4.83 9.17
N SER A 56 4.88 -4.12 8.51
CA SER A 56 4.52 -3.05 7.56
C SER A 56 3.84 -3.62 6.32
N GLN A 57 4.39 -4.67 5.73
CA GLN A 57 3.80 -5.35 4.59
C GLN A 57 2.38 -5.85 4.89
N MET A 58 2.16 -6.44 6.07
CA MET A 58 0.87 -7.02 6.44
C MET A 58 -0.29 -6.02 6.35
N TRP A 59 -0.14 -4.81 6.89
CA TRP A 59 -1.19 -3.78 6.77
C TRP A 59 -1.21 -3.17 5.37
N GLN A 60 -0.05 -3.00 4.72
CA GLN A 60 0.04 -2.43 3.37
C GLN A 60 -0.73 -3.28 2.35
N LEU A 61 -0.60 -4.61 2.41
CA LEU A 61 -1.24 -5.53 1.48
C LEU A 61 -2.77 -5.52 1.54
N GLN A 62 -3.36 -5.05 2.64
CA GLN A 62 -4.81 -4.84 2.71
C GLN A 62 -5.28 -3.80 1.68
N TYR A 63 -4.41 -2.86 1.33
CA TYR A 63 -4.64 -1.75 0.39
C TYR A 63 -3.93 -1.97 -0.96
N PHE A 64 -3.39 -3.17 -1.19
CA PHE A 64 -2.71 -3.53 -2.43
C PHE A 64 -3.65 -4.20 -3.42
N VAL A 65 -3.52 -3.84 -4.68
CA VAL A 65 -4.18 -4.50 -5.81
C VAL A 65 -3.11 -4.99 -6.78
N ASP A 66 -3.11 -6.29 -7.06
CA ASP A 66 -2.31 -6.86 -8.14
C ASP A 66 -3.02 -6.60 -9.47
N LEU A 67 -2.29 -6.01 -10.41
CA LEU A 67 -2.74 -5.60 -11.74
C LEU A 67 -1.92 -6.30 -12.83
N SER A 68 -1.13 -7.32 -12.47
CA SER A 68 -0.26 -8.05 -13.40
C SER A 68 -1.05 -8.88 -14.40
N ASP A 69 -2.25 -9.36 -14.02
CA ASP A 69 -3.17 -10.06 -14.91
C ASP A 69 -4.26 -9.11 -15.44
N HIS A 70 -4.06 -8.61 -16.65
CA HIS A 70 -5.00 -7.70 -17.31
C HIS A 70 -6.37 -8.34 -17.64
N ASN A 71 -6.46 -9.68 -17.68
CA ASN A 71 -7.71 -10.38 -17.96
C ASN A 71 -8.55 -10.62 -16.70
N ASN A 72 -7.96 -10.49 -15.51
CA ASN A 72 -8.61 -10.77 -14.24
C ASN A 72 -8.31 -9.68 -13.20
N LEU A 73 -8.67 -8.45 -13.54
CA LEU A 73 -8.50 -7.32 -12.63
C LEU A 73 -9.56 -7.38 -11.51
N PRO A 74 -9.18 -7.21 -10.23
CA PRO A 74 -10.13 -7.19 -9.11
C PRO A 74 -10.84 -5.83 -9.01
N ILE A 75 -11.73 -5.55 -9.97
CA ILE A 75 -12.42 -4.26 -10.14
C ILE A 75 -13.18 -3.84 -8.88
N ASP A 76 -13.90 -4.75 -8.22
CA ASP A 76 -14.66 -4.43 -7.00
C ASP A 76 -13.76 -3.89 -5.89
N LYS A 77 -12.56 -4.48 -5.72
CA LYS A 77 -11.58 -4.03 -4.73
C LYS A 77 -11.03 -2.66 -5.10
N LEU A 78 -10.77 -2.41 -6.38
CA LEU A 78 -10.34 -1.08 -6.86
C LEU A 78 -11.40 -0.03 -6.55
N LEU A 79 -12.65 -0.27 -6.97
CA LEU A 79 -13.75 0.67 -6.74
C LEU A 79 -13.92 0.97 -5.24
N HIS A 80 -13.84 -0.05 -4.39
CA HIS A 80 -13.92 0.12 -2.94
C HIS A 80 -12.76 0.93 -2.34
N LEU A 81 -11.54 0.79 -2.87
CA LEU A 81 -10.38 1.52 -2.37
C LEU A 81 -10.30 2.96 -2.89
N TYR A 82 -10.92 3.23 -4.05
CA TYR A 82 -10.96 4.55 -4.68
C TYR A 82 -12.15 5.42 -4.28
N SER A 83 -13.20 4.82 -3.72
CA SER A 83 -14.35 5.55 -3.14
C SER A 83 -13.96 6.32 -1.88
#